data_AF-A0A1H8M253-F1
#
_entry.id   AF-A0A1H8M253-F1
#
_cell.length_a   1.000
_cell.length_b   1.000
_cell.length_c   1.000
_cell.angle_alpha   90.00
_cell.angle_beta   90.00
_cell.angle_gamma   90.00
#
_symmetry.space_group_name_H-M   'P 1'
#
loop_
_entity.id
_entity.type
_entity.pdbx_description
1 polymer ?
#
loop_
_entity_poly.entity_id
_entity_poly.type
_entity_poly.pdbx_seq_one_letter_code
_entity_poly.pdbx_strand_id
1 'polypeptide(L)'
;MTEHSIGKFYEVAQLNLIRWIEDNPKLKDKITAHDLKYLFEFHSRRGLSIDLCRFDLVYYNEVFFPPEEKKPMIDEFVRKVCIIIKATLINMGKEKVHITVTVRHKVSQISHWHTFYLDKEYNIKKAAQLSRKQNDWL
;
A
#
# COMPACT_ATOMS: atom_id res chain seq x y z
N MET A 1 -13.95 -11.99 14.21
CA MET A 1 -12.67 -12.53 13.69
C MET A 1 -11.79 -12.85 14.88
N THR A 2 -11.23 -14.06 14.97
CA THR A 2 -10.24 -14.37 16.01
C THR A 2 -8.91 -13.70 15.64
N GLU A 3 -8.19 -13.14 16.61
CA GLU A 3 -6.89 -12.46 16.41
C GLU A 3 -5.87 -13.36 15.67
N HIS A 4 -5.94 -14.68 15.87
CA HIS A 4 -5.09 -15.64 15.16
C HIS A 4 -5.36 -15.70 13.66
N SER A 5 -6.60 -15.43 13.22
CA SER A 5 -6.95 -15.46 11.79
C SER A 5 -6.44 -14.23 11.04
N ILE A 6 -6.33 -13.07 11.69
CA ILE A 6 -5.89 -11.82 11.05
C ILE A 6 -4.37 -11.73 10.95
N GLY A 7 -3.64 -12.26 11.94
CA GLY A 7 -2.17 -12.36 11.89
C GLY A 7 -1.68 -13.13 10.68
N LYS A 8 -2.20 -14.35 10.47
CA LYS A 8 -1.88 -15.16 9.28
C LYS A 8 -2.21 -14.47 7.97
N PHE A 9 -3.30 -13.70 7.92
CA PHE A 9 -3.63 -12.92 6.73
C PHE A 9 -2.60 -11.81 6.46
N TYR A 10 -2.18 -11.07 7.49
CA TYR A 10 -1.16 -10.02 7.36
C TYR A 10 0.18 -10.57 6.90
N GLU A 11 0.61 -11.72 7.44
CA GLU A 11 1.83 -12.40 7.01
C GLU A 11 1.78 -12.76 5.52
N VAL A 12 0.70 -13.43 5.08
CA VAL A 12 0.54 -13.82 3.67
C VAL A 12 0.43 -12.59 2.75
N ALA A 13 -0.31 -11.56 3.17
CA ALA A 13 -0.44 -10.34 2.39
C ALA A 13 0.90 -9.60 2.26
N GLN A 14 1.70 -9.54 3.33
CA GLN A 14 3.03 -8.94 3.30
C GLN A 14 3.96 -9.70 2.34
N LEU A 15 3.96 -11.03 2.40
CA LEU A 15 4.74 -11.87 1.49
C LEU A 15 4.35 -11.65 0.02
N ASN A 16 3.05 -11.59 -0.28
CA ASN A 16 2.56 -11.33 -1.65
C ASN A 16 2.96 -9.93 -2.15
N LEU A 17 2.97 -8.93 -1.26
CA LEU A 17 3.40 -7.57 -1.61
C LEU A 17 4.91 -7.49 -1.84
N ILE A 18 5.72 -8.13 -1.00
CA ILE A 18 7.17 -8.22 -1.17
C ILE A 18 7.49 -8.90 -2.50
N ARG A 19 6.87 -10.06 -2.75
CA ARG A 19 7.05 -10.81 -3.99
C ARG A 19 6.67 -9.99 -5.22
N TRP A 20 5.58 -9.21 -5.16
CA TRP A 20 5.21 -8.32 -6.26
C TRP A 20 6.29 -7.28 -6.59
N ILE A 21 6.99 -6.74 -5.59
CA ILE A 21 8.10 -5.81 -5.83
C ILE A 21 9.30 -6.55 -6.44
N GLU A 22 9.65 -7.72 -5.90
CA GLU A 22 10.79 -8.53 -6.38
C GLU A 22 10.58 -9.02 -7.83
N ASP A 23 9.35 -9.42 -8.17
CA ASP A 23 8.97 -9.92 -9.49
C ASP A 23 8.78 -8.76 -10.51
N ASN A 24 8.79 -7.50 -10.08
CA ASN A 24 8.60 -6.34 -10.95
C ASN A 24 9.95 -5.75 -11.40
N PRO A 25 10.33 -5.87 -12.68
CA PRO A 25 11.62 -5.38 -13.18
C PRO A 25 11.81 -3.86 -13.03
N LYS A 26 10.72 -3.10 -12.90
CA LYS A 26 10.78 -1.64 -12.70
C LYS A 26 11.03 -1.25 -11.25
N LEU A 27 10.79 -2.14 -10.29
CA LEU A 27 10.82 -1.84 -8.85
C LEU A 27 11.92 -2.61 -8.10
N LYS A 28 12.25 -3.84 -8.53
CA LYS A 28 13.14 -4.74 -7.80
C LYS A 28 14.52 -4.14 -7.46
N ASP A 29 15.07 -3.35 -8.38
CA ASP A 29 16.40 -2.73 -8.23
C ASP A 29 16.31 -1.30 -7.64
N LYS A 30 15.09 -0.86 -7.26
CA LYS A 30 14.80 0.47 -6.72
C LYS A 30 14.65 0.49 -5.20
N ILE A 31 14.88 -0.64 -4.56
CA ILE A 31 14.74 -0.81 -3.12
C ILE A 31 15.66 -1.94 -2.66
N THR A 32 16.26 -1.79 -1.47
CA THR A 32 17.08 -2.87 -0.90
C THR A 32 16.20 -3.96 -0.29
N ALA A 33 16.68 -5.19 -0.19
CA ALA A 33 15.95 -6.27 0.52
C ALA A 33 15.67 -5.93 2.00
N HIS A 34 16.54 -5.12 2.61
CA HIS A 34 16.31 -4.59 3.96
C HIS A 34 15.12 -3.63 3.99
N ASP A 35 15.13 -2.60 3.13
CA ASP A 35 14.09 -1.57 3.09
C ASP A 35 12.74 -2.11 2.60
N LEU A 36 12.75 -3.12 1.72
CA LEU A 36 11.54 -3.78 1.23
C LEU A 36 10.72 -4.41 2.36
N LYS A 37 11.38 -4.95 3.41
CA LYS A 37 10.69 -5.46 4.59
C LYS A 37 9.92 -4.38 5.36
N TYR A 38 10.38 -3.14 5.28
CA TYR A 38 9.79 -1.98 5.95
C TYR A 38 8.94 -1.11 5.00
N LEU A 39 8.85 -1.46 3.72
CA LEU A 39 7.97 -0.79 2.77
C LEU A 39 6.50 -1.06 3.11
N PHE A 40 6.18 -2.28 3.57
CA PHE A 40 4.84 -2.70 3.94
C PHE A 40 4.82 -3.22 5.38
N GLU A 41 4.18 -2.48 6.28
CA GLU A 41 4.06 -2.86 7.69
C GLU A 41 2.59 -3.03 8.06
N PHE A 42 2.20 -4.25 8.45
CA PHE A 42 0.86 -4.52 8.95
C PHE A 42 0.79 -4.37 10.46
N HIS A 43 -0.22 -3.63 10.93
CA HIS A 43 -0.50 -3.42 12.34
C HIS A 43 -1.94 -3.84 12.66
N SER A 44 -2.12 -4.59 13.74
CA SER A 44 -3.44 -5.05 14.21
C SER A 44 -4.45 -3.92 14.41
N ARG A 45 -3.99 -2.74 14.86
CA ARG A 45 -4.85 -1.58 15.12
C ARG A 45 -4.89 -0.53 14.02
N ARG A 46 -3.84 -0.41 13.21
CA ARG A 46 -3.68 0.68 12.22
C ARG A 46 -3.90 0.24 10.77
N GLY A 47 -3.98 -1.06 10.51
CA GLY A 47 -4.05 -1.60 9.15
C GLY A 47 -2.67 -1.67 8.50
N LEU A 48 -2.58 -1.34 7.21
CA LEU A 48 -1.33 -1.36 6.45
C LEU A 48 -0.69 0.04 6.44
N SER A 49 0.58 0.11 6.78
CA SER A 49 1.45 1.25 6.54
C SER A 49 2.36 0.99 5.33
N ILE A 50 2.42 1.96 4.41
CA ILE A 50 3.25 1.95 3.21
C ILE A 50 4.26 3.08 3.33
N ASP A 51 5.56 2.79 3.44
CA ASP A 51 6.59 3.82 3.51
C ASP A 51 7.29 3.98 2.16
N LEU A 52 6.81 4.90 1.32
CA LEU A 52 7.40 5.15 0.00
C LEU A 52 8.84 5.69 0.11
N CYS A 53 9.25 6.24 1.26
CA CYS A 53 10.60 6.75 1.46
C CYS A 53 11.66 5.63 1.54
N ARG A 54 11.24 4.37 1.52
CA ARG A 54 12.09 3.17 1.48
C ARG A 54 12.67 2.89 0.10
N PHE A 55 12.08 3.41 -0.96
CA PHE A 55 12.70 3.37 -2.28
C PHE A 55 13.98 4.21 -2.32
N ASP A 56 14.87 3.86 -3.24
CA ASP A 56 16.08 4.64 -3.49
C ASP A 56 15.74 6.10 -3.77
N LEU A 57 16.64 6.99 -3.35
CA LEU A 57 16.37 8.42 -3.37
C LEU A 57 16.10 8.95 -4.79
N VAL A 58 16.79 8.39 -5.80
CA VAL A 58 16.67 8.82 -7.19
C VAL A 58 15.28 8.47 -7.72
N TYR A 59 14.88 7.20 -7.58
CA TYR A 59 13.56 6.73 -7.97
C TYR A 59 12.43 7.42 -7.20
N TYR A 60 12.58 7.58 -5.88
CA TYR A 60 11.60 8.27 -5.06
C TYR A 60 11.37 9.70 -5.58
N ASN A 61 12.44 10.43 -5.86
CA ASN A 61 12.33 11.80 -6.36
C ASN A 61 11.72 11.87 -7.76
N GLU A 62 11.98 10.88 -8.61
CA GLU A 62 11.43 10.82 -9.96
C GLU A 62 9.93 10.50 -9.99
N VAL A 63 9.50 9.56 -9.13
CA VAL A 63 8.16 8.93 -9.23
C VAL A 63 7.18 9.49 -8.20
N PHE A 64 7.63 9.85 -7.01
CA PHE A 64 6.76 10.19 -5.87
C PHE A 64 6.95 11.61 -5.33
N PHE A 65 7.96 12.36 -5.80
CA PHE A 65 8.20 13.74 -5.40
C PHE A 65 8.07 14.75 -6.57
N PRO A 66 7.55 15.97 -6.32
CA PRO A 66 6.79 16.35 -5.13
C PRO A 66 5.42 15.65 -5.12
N PRO A 67 4.89 15.26 -3.95
CA PRO A 67 3.69 14.42 -3.86
C PRO A 67 2.43 15.08 -4.42
N GLU A 68 2.37 16.41 -4.43
CA GLU A 68 1.27 17.19 -5.01
C GLU A 68 1.18 16.98 -6.53
N GLU A 69 2.32 16.95 -7.21
CA GLU A 69 2.42 16.72 -8.65
C GLU A 69 2.36 15.24 -9.01
N LYS A 70 2.93 14.39 -8.15
CA LYS A 70 3.03 12.94 -8.34
C LYS A 70 1.87 12.15 -7.74
N LYS A 71 0.81 12.83 -7.27
CA LYS A 71 -0.39 12.20 -6.72
C LYS A 71 -0.94 11.06 -7.59
N PRO A 72 -1.03 11.17 -8.94
CA PRO A 72 -1.52 10.08 -9.76
C PRO A 72 -0.68 8.80 -9.68
N MET A 73 0.64 8.94 -9.55
CA MET A 73 1.57 7.81 -9.42
C MET A 73 1.49 7.17 -8.03
N ILE A 74 1.37 7.99 -6.98
CA ILE A 74 1.13 7.52 -5.61
C ILE A 74 -0.18 6.75 -5.55
N ASP A 75 -1.26 7.32 -6.08
CA ASP A 75 -2.58 6.69 -6.12
C ASP A 75 -2.54 5.36 -6.90
N GLU A 76 -1.80 5.29 -8.01
CA GLU A 76 -1.64 4.07 -8.80
C GLU A 76 -0.85 2.99 -8.04
N PHE A 77 0.25 3.35 -7.38
CA PHE A 77 1.01 2.44 -6.55
C PHE A 77 0.14 1.87 -5.42
N VAL A 78 -0.56 2.74 -4.69
CA VAL A 78 -1.46 2.33 -3.61
C VAL A 78 -2.57 1.43 -4.15
N ARG A 79 -3.18 1.76 -5.30
CA ARG A 79 -4.20 0.92 -5.94
C ARG A 79 -3.68 -0.49 -6.26
N LYS A 80 -2.45 -0.63 -6.75
CA LYS A 80 -1.84 -1.96 -7.01
C LYS A 80 -1.68 -2.76 -5.71
N VAL A 81 -1.24 -2.12 -4.64
CA VAL A 81 -1.18 -2.72 -3.30
C VAL A 81 -2.57 -3.19 -2.85
N CYS A 82 -3.60 -2.37 -3.04
CA CYS A 82 -5.00 -2.72 -2.73
C CYS A 82 -5.48 -3.99 -3.46
N ILE A 83 -5.15 -4.11 -4.75
CA ILE A 83 -5.53 -5.26 -5.57
C ILE A 83 -4.88 -6.54 -5.04
N ILE A 84 -3.60 -6.50 -4.67
CA ILE A 84 -2.88 -7.65 -4.12
C ILE A 84 -3.45 -8.09 -2.77
N ILE A 85 -3.77 -7.14 -1.90
CA ILE A 85 -4.43 -7.40 -0.61
C ILE A 85 -5.78 -8.08 -0.84
N LYS A 86 -6.58 -7.57 -1.78
CA LYS A 86 -7.90 -8.13 -2.10
C LYS A 86 -7.78 -9.54 -2.67
N ALA A 87 -6.86 -9.78 -3.60
CA ALA A 87 -6.60 -11.12 -4.13
C ALA A 87 -6.19 -12.11 -3.03
N THR A 88 -5.36 -11.64 -2.08
CA THR A 88 -4.97 -12.43 -0.91
C THR A 88 -6.17 -12.80 -0.03
N LEU A 89 -7.08 -11.84 0.21
CA LEU A 89 -8.32 -12.10 0.97
C LEU A 89 -9.19 -13.17 0.31
N ILE A 90 -9.43 -13.02 -1.00
CA ILE A 90 -10.21 -13.98 -1.80
C ILE A 90 -9.60 -15.38 -1.73
N ASN A 91 -8.28 -15.50 -1.95
CA ASN A 91 -7.57 -16.79 -1.90
C ASN A 91 -7.62 -17.45 -0.52
N MET A 92 -7.81 -16.68 0.54
CA MET A 92 -7.96 -17.20 1.91
C MET A 92 -9.43 -17.48 2.30
N GLY A 93 -10.37 -17.37 1.35
CA GLY A 93 -11.81 -17.55 1.62
C GLY A 93 -12.39 -16.47 2.53
N LYS A 94 -11.77 -15.28 2.57
CA LYS A 94 -12.22 -14.15 3.39
C LYS A 94 -12.83 -13.08 2.49
N GLU A 95 -14.12 -12.85 2.65
CA GLU A 95 -14.84 -11.92 1.76
C GLU A 95 -14.77 -10.45 2.21
N LYS A 96 -14.55 -10.17 3.51
CA LYS A 96 -14.55 -8.79 4.04
C LYS A 96 -13.57 -8.60 5.19
N VAL A 97 -12.50 -7.83 4.96
CA VAL A 97 -11.61 -7.33 6.01
C VAL A 97 -11.40 -5.83 5.79
N HIS A 98 -11.63 -5.05 6.86
CA HIS A 98 -11.36 -3.62 6.87
C HIS A 98 -9.88 -3.37 7.14
N ILE A 99 -9.18 -2.82 6.16
CA ILE A 99 -7.77 -2.47 6.28
C ILE A 99 -7.64 -1.00 5.91
N THR A 100 -7.33 -0.17 6.90
CA THR A 100 -6.89 1.21 6.67
C THR A 100 -5.52 1.16 6.01
N VAL A 101 -5.29 1.97 4.97
CA VAL A 101 -3.98 2.07 4.32
C VAL A 101 -3.41 3.45 4.57
N THR A 102 -2.27 3.55 5.26
CA THR A 102 -1.58 4.81 5.51
C THR A 102 -0.28 4.84 4.73
N VAL A 103 -0.04 5.91 3.98
CA VAL A 103 1.12 6.05 3.11
C VAL A 103 2.00 7.17 3.64
N ARG A 104 3.28 6.89 3.86
CA ARG A 104 4.28 7.89 4.19
C ARG A 104 4.97 8.38 2.94
N HIS A 105 5.03 9.70 2.78
CA HIS A 105 5.75 10.39 1.72
C HIS A 105 6.43 11.66 2.27
N LYS A 106 7.39 12.22 1.53
CA LYS A 106 8.05 13.49 1.85
C LYS A 106 7.31 14.66 1.21
N VAL A 107 6.90 15.65 2.02
CA VAL A 107 6.46 17.00 1.59
C VAL A 107 7.54 17.97 2.06
N SER A 108 8.12 18.77 1.18
CA SER A 108 9.17 19.74 1.55
C SER A 108 10.31 19.13 2.40
N GLN A 109 10.71 17.90 2.08
CA GLN A 109 11.68 17.06 2.82
C GLN A 109 11.27 16.58 4.22
N ILE A 110 10.08 16.92 4.71
CA ILE A 110 9.50 16.42 5.95
C ILE A 110 8.62 15.21 5.63
N SER A 111 8.65 14.17 6.46
CA SER A 111 7.77 13.00 6.28
C SER A 111 6.35 13.29 6.75
N HIS A 112 5.36 13.07 5.89
CA HIS A 112 3.94 13.12 6.20
C HIS A 112 3.27 11.77 5.96
N TRP A 113 2.29 11.44 6.81
CA TRP A 113 1.42 10.28 6.64
C TRP A 113 0.09 10.72 6.02
N HIS A 114 -0.31 10.06 4.94
CA HIS A 114 -1.59 10.25 4.28
C HIS A 114 -2.43 8.98 4.36
N THR A 115 -3.67 9.08 4.82
CA THR A 115 -4.56 7.92 4.98
C THR A 115 -5.45 7.74 3.75
N PHE A 116 -5.40 6.55 3.16
CA PHE A 116 -6.23 6.09 2.06
C PHE A 116 -7.20 5.01 2.56
N TYR A 117 -8.42 5.01 2.00
CA TYR A 117 -9.45 4.00 2.28
C TYR A 117 -9.73 3.15 1.05
N LEU A 118 -9.83 1.84 1.25
CA LEU A 118 -10.04 0.84 0.19
C LEU A 118 -11.48 0.84 -0.38
N ASP A 119 -12.45 1.40 0.36
CA ASP A 119 -13.87 1.35 0.00
C ASP A 119 -14.61 2.69 0.18
N LYS A 120 -15.51 2.96 -0.77
CA LYS A 120 -16.42 4.13 -0.78
C LYS A 120 -17.36 4.12 0.43
N GLU A 121 -17.67 2.96 0.99
CA GLU A 121 -18.55 2.83 2.18
C GLU A 121 -17.95 3.46 3.46
N TYR A 122 -16.64 3.78 3.49
CA TYR A 122 -15.94 4.25 4.69
C TYR A 122 -15.55 5.74 4.62
N ASN A 123 -16.37 6.52 3.90
CA ASN A 123 -16.18 7.96 3.74
C ASN A 123 -16.47 8.71 5.07
N ILE A 124 -15.50 8.74 5.97
CA ILE A 124 -15.49 9.65 7.14
C ILE A 124 -15.09 11.04 6.64
N LYS A 125 -16.00 11.68 5.89
CA LYS A 125 -16.11 13.09 5.50
C LYS A 125 -14.88 13.90 5.00
N LYS A 126 -13.62 13.46 5.01
CA LYS A 126 -12.44 14.27 4.59
C LYS A 126 -11.18 13.51 4.11
N ALA A 127 -11.22 12.22 3.82
CA ALA A 127 -10.04 11.51 3.33
C ALA A 127 -10.01 11.40 1.79
N ALA A 128 -8.81 11.44 1.20
CA ALA A 128 -8.64 11.34 -0.25
C ALA A 128 -9.19 10.01 -0.75
N GLN A 129 -10.27 10.06 -1.51
CA GLN A 129 -10.84 8.88 -2.15
C GLN A 129 -9.91 8.44 -3.30
N LEU A 130 -9.48 7.17 -3.27
CA LEU A 130 -8.93 6.53 -4.46
C LEU A 130 -10.08 6.26 -5.42
N SER A 131 -10.18 7.03 -6.49
CA SER A 131 -11.14 6.77 -7.57
C SER A 131 -10.83 5.39 -8.19
N ARG A 132 -11.73 4.43 -8.00
CA ARG A 132 -11.65 3.07 -8.58
C ARG A 132 -11.61 3.15 -10.11
N LYS A 133 -10.74 2.39 -10.77
CA LYS A 133 -10.79 2.17 -12.22
C LYS A 133 -11.60 0.90 -12.52
N GLN A 134 -12.25 0.87 -13.69
CA GLN A 134 -13.18 -0.20 -14.09
C GLN A 134 -12.51 -1.59 -14.15
N ASN A 135 -11.21 -1.63 -14.49
CA ASN A 135 -10.41 -2.86 -14.62
C ASN A 135 -9.76 -3.31 -13.30
N ASP A 136 -10.02 -2.64 -12.18
CA ASP A 136 -9.46 -3.03 -10.87
C ASP A 136 -10.18 -4.27 -10.27
N TRP A 137 -11.24 -4.74 -10.93
CA TRP A 137 -12.15 -5.79 -10.45
C TRP A 137 -12.10 -7.09 -11.25
N LEU A 138 -11.27 -7.15 -12.31
CA LEU A 138 -11.02 -8.38 -13.09
C LEU A 138 -9.94 -9.24 -12.44
#